data_AF-A0A399ZB50-F1
#
_entry.id   AF-A0A399ZB50-F1
#
_cell.length_a   1.000
_cell.length_b   1.000
_cell.length_c   1.000
_cell.angle_alpha   90.00
_cell.angle_beta   90.00
_cell.angle_gamma   90.00
#
_symmetry.space_group_name_H-M   'P 1'
#
loop_
_entity.id
_entity.type
_entity.pdbx_description
1 polymer ?
#
loop_
_entity_poly.entity_id
_entity_poly.type
_entity_poly.pdbx_seq_one_letter_code
_entity_poly.pdbx_strand_id
1 'polypeptide(L)'
;MLRGKELWMAALAAVLISGVYGATVFLTREIPPAADLFGHSLGILGFILMLMTETLYSLRKRSRSAKWGRMSSWLEFHIFTGLVGPFMALLHTSWKFNGLAGAITLFTVVIVISGFVGRYIYTRVPRTLEGTEIEGTLSEAALRQTRRLMALWHTIHIPIGMALFVAAFVHIGAALYYATFLK
;
A
#
# COMPACT_ATOMS: atom_id res chain seq x y z
N MET A 1 12.14 0.09 -15.76
CA MET A 1 11.20 1.23 -15.80
C MET A 1 9.96 0.82 -15.02
N LEU A 2 9.48 1.61 -14.06
CA LEU A 2 8.08 1.52 -13.64
C LEU A 2 7.25 2.00 -14.83
N ARG A 3 6.79 1.06 -15.67
CA ARG A 3 6.08 1.37 -16.93
C ARG A 3 4.61 1.73 -16.69
N GLY A 4 4.20 1.92 -15.44
CA GLY A 4 2.79 2.08 -15.07
C GLY A 4 2.00 0.77 -15.14
N LYS A 5 2.63 -0.35 -15.51
CA LYS A 5 2.02 -1.67 -15.54
C LYS A 5 1.45 -2.04 -14.16
N GLU A 6 2.19 -1.73 -13.10
CA GLU A 6 1.78 -1.95 -11.73
C GLU A 6 0.48 -1.20 -11.36
N LEU A 7 0.29 0.02 -11.88
CA LEU A 7 -0.92 0.80 -11.67
C LEU A 7 -2.10 0.24 -12.45
N TRP A 8 -1.89 -0.16 -13.71
CA TRP A 8 -2.92 -0.81 -14.51
C TRP A 8 -3.36 -2.15 -13.90
N MET A 9 -2.41 -2.93 -13.38
CA MET A 9 -2.71 -4.17 -12.67
C MET A 9 -3.49 -3.91 -11.37
N ALA A 10 -3.08 -2.91 -10.59
CA ALA A 10 -3.81 -2.52 -9.37
C ALA A 10 -5.23 -2.01 -9.70
N ALA A 11 -5.39 -1.21 -10.75
CA ALA A 11 -6.68 -0.73 -11.22
C ALA A 11 -7.58 -1.87 -11.70
N LEU A 12 -7.04 -2.81 -12.49
CA LEU A 12 -7.76 -4.00 -12.92
C LEU A 12 -8.21 -4.84 -11.71
N ALA A 13 -7.30 -5.07 -10.75
CA ALA A 13 -7.64 -5.78 -9.52
C ALA A 13 -8.73 -5.04 -8.73
N ALA A 14 -8.64 -3.72 -8.58
CA ALA A 14 -9.66 -2.92 -7.91
C ALA A 14 -11.03 -2.99 -8.61
N VAL A 15 -11.06 -2.95 -9.95
CA VAL A 15 -12.29 -3.12 -10.74
C VAL A 15 -12.90 -4.50 -10.52
N LEU A 16 -12.08 -5.56 -10.58
CA LEU A 16 -12.56 -6.93 -10.36
C LEU A 16 -13.09 -7.11 -8.93
N ILE A 17 -12.36 -6.63 -7.93
CA ILE A 17 -12.78 -6.68 -6.52
C ILE A 17 -14.06 -5.87 -6.32
N SER A 18 -14.18 -4.70 -6.93
CA SER A 18 -15.41 -3.89 -6.91
C SER A 18 -16.58 -4.60 -7.58
N GLY A 19 -16.33 -5.30 -8.70
CA GLY A 19 -17.32 -6.10 -9.39
C GLY A 19 -17.83 -7.24 -8.53
N VAL A 20 -16.94 -7.96 -7.85
CA VAL A 20 -17.32 -9.01 -6.90
C VAL A 20 -18.10 -8.41 -5.73
N TYR A 21 -17.60 -7.34 -5.11
CA TYR A 21 -18.28 -6.66 -4.00
C TYR A 21 -19.67 -6.17 -4.40
N GLY A 22 -19.79 -5.53 -5.57
CA GLY A 22 -21.05 -5.05 -6.12
C GLY A 22 -22.01 -6.18 -6.47
N ALA A 23 -21.52 -7.31 -6.99
CA ALA A 23 -22.33 -8.50 -7.20
C ALA A 23 -22.85 -9.06 -5.87
N THR A 24 -22.03 -9.10 -4.82
CA THR A 24 -22.47 -9.49 -3.47
C THR A 24 -23.60 -8.59 -3.00
N VAL A 25 -23.42 -7.26 -3.06
CA VAL A 25 -24.45 -6.27 -2.67
C VAL A 25 -25.73 -6.43 -3.50
N PHE A 26 -25.62 -6.68 -4.80
CA PHE A 26 -26.77 -6.84 -5.68
C PHE A 26 -27.58 -8.12 -5.36
N LEU A 27 -26.88 -9.22 -5.06
CA LEU A 27 -27.48 -10.51 -4.77
C LEU A 27 -28.08 -10.57 -3.36
N THR A 28 -27.38 -10.02 -2.35
CA THR A 28 -27.84 -10.04 -0.96
C THR A 28 -28.74 -8.87 -0.59
N ARG A 29 -28.75 -7.79 -1.39
CA ARG A 29 -29.41 -6.51 -1.11
C ARG A 29 -28.92 -5.82 0.16
N GLU A 30 -27.76 -6.22 0.66
CA GLU A 30 -27.15 -5.69 1.89
C GLU A 30 -25.68 -5.38 1.67
N ILE A 31 -25.16 -4.40 2.41
CA ILE A 31 -23.73 -4.09 2.43
C ILE A 31 -23.05 -5.16 3.30
N PRO A 32 -22.10 -5.95 2.77
CA PRO A 32 -21.46 -7.05 3.50
C PRO A 32 -20.86 -6.54 4.83
N PRO A 33 -21.35 -7.03 5.98
CA PRO A 33 -20.81 -6.66 7.28
C PRO A 33 -19.35 -7.12 7.42
N ALA A 34 -18.53 -6.31 8.11
CA ALA A 34 -17.13 -6.63 8.42
C ALA A 34 -16.94 -7.99 9.13
N ALA A 35 -17.95 -8.43 9.90
CA ALA A 35 -17.93 -9.68 10.66
C ALA A 35 -18.38 -10.90 9.84
N ASP A 36 -19.09 -10.72 8.73
CA ASP A 36 -19.55 -11.80 7.88
C ASP A 36 -18.39 -12.39 7.09
N LEU A 37 -18.53 -13.65 6.63
CA LEU A 37 -17.44 -14.37 5.95
C LEU A 37 -16.80 -13.57 4.81
N PHE A 38 -17.62 -12.95 3.95
CA PHE A 38 -17.11 -12.15 2.83
C PHE A 38 -16.40 -10.89 3.32
N GLY A 39 -17.04 -10.09 4.19
CA GLY A 39 -16.43 -8.87 4.74
C GLY A 39 -15.14 -9.15 5.50
N HIS A 40 -15.11 -10.22 6.31
CA HIS A 40 -13.94 -10.64 7.07
C HIS A 40 -12.79 -11.09 6.16
N SER A 41 -13.10 -11.81 5.07
CA SER A 41 -12.10 -12.22 4.09
C SER A 41 -11.41 -11.04 3.41
N LEU A 42 -12.15 -9.94 3.14
CA LEU A 42 -11.58 -8.69 2.62
C LEU A 42 -10.58 -8.07 3.60
N GLY A 43 -10.90 -8.09 4.89
CA GLY A 43 -10.02 -7.60 5.96
C GLY A 43 -8.74 -8.42 6.07
N ILE A 44 -8.84 -9.75 6.09
CA ILE A 44 -7.68 -10.65 6.18
C ILE A 44 -6.77 -10.51 4.95
N LEU A 45 -7.33 -10.64 3.75
CA LEU A 45 -6.56 -10.57 2.51
C LEU A 45 -5.95 -9.17 2.32
N GLY A 46 -6.72 -8.12 2.61
CA GLY A 46 -6.24 -6.74 2.59
C GLY A 46 -5.06 -6.51 3.54
N PHE A 47 -5.19 -6.98 4.79
CA PHE A 47 -4.12 -6.89 5.79
C PHE A 47 -2.87 -7.68 5.38
N ILE A 48 -3.01 -8.89 4.83
CA ILE A 48 -1.88 -9.69 4.33
C ILE A 48 -1.14 -8.92 3.23
N LEU A 49 -1.85 -8.36 2.24
CA LEU A 49 -1.22 -7.58 1.17
C LEU A 49 -0.53 -6.31 1.71
N MET A 50 -1.14 -5.63 2.69
CA MET A 50 -0.50 -4.51 3.36
C MET A 50 0.78 -4.97 4.08
N LEU A 51 0.74 -6.07 4.84
CA LEU A 51 1.90 -6.59 5.55
C LEU A 51 3.03 -6.99 4.59
N MET A 52 2.69 -7.58 3.43
CA MET A 52 3.64 -7.87 2.35
C MET A 52 4.30 -6.59 1.81
N THR A 53 3.53 -5.50 1.69
CA THR A 53 4.02 -4.19 1.23
C THR A 53 5.10 -3.65 2.16
N GLU A 54 4.85 -3.68 3.47
CA GLU A 54 5.77 -3.16 4.50
C GLU A 54 7.04 -4.02 4.63
N THR A 55 6.87 -5.34 4.60
CA THR A 55 7.94 -6.29 4.94
C THR A 55 8.80 -6.69 3.75
N LEU A 56 8.21 -7.16 2.64
CA LEU A 56 8.95 -7.87 1.60
C LEU A 56 9.92 -6.97 0.83
N TYR A 57 9.51 -5.73 0.53
CA TYR A 57 10.39 -4.76 -0.12
C TYR A 57 11.58 -4.38 0.77
N SER A 58 11.30 -4.09 2.04
CA SER A 58 12.31 -3.72 3.05
C SER A 58 13.30 -4.86 3.30
N LEU A 59 12.80 -6.10 3.44
CA LEU A 59 13.62 -7.31 3.58
C LEU A 59 14.52 -7.51 2.36
N ARG A 60 13.96 -7.39 1.15
CA ARG A 60 14.73 -7.56 -0.09
C ARG A 60 15.81 -6.48 -0.25
N LYS A 61 15.52 -5.24 0.15
CA LYS A 61 16.46 -4.11 0.07
C LYS A 61 17.59 -4.24 1.09
N ARG A 62 17.32 -4.78 2.29
CA ARG A 62 18.31 -4.95 3.37
C ARG A 62 19.11 -6.25 3.26
N SER A 63 18.55 -7.30 2.66
CA SER A 63 19.23 -8.59 2.52
C SER A 63 20.28 -8.56 1.41
N ARG A 64 21.54 -8.80 1.76
CA ARG A 64 22.66 -8.94 0.80
C ARG A 64 22.68 -10.32 0.11
N SER A 65 22.01 -11.32 0.69
CA SER A 65 22.00 -12.71 0.21
C SER A 65 20.79 -13.03 -0.68
N ALA A 66 19.69 -12.28 -0.56
CA ALA A 66 18.49 -12.49 -1.36
C ALA A 66 18.71 -12.07 -2.83
N LYS A 67 19.08 -13.02 -3.69
CA LYS A 67 19.20 -12.82 -5.15
C LYS A 67 17.86 -12.94 -5.90
N TRP A 68 16.74 -13.00 -5.21
CA TRP A 68 15.43 -13.22 -5.83
C TRP A 68 14.99 -11.97 -6.59
N GLY A 69 14.88 -12.08 -7.92
CA GLY A 69 14.33 -11.05 -8.79
C GLY A 69 15.09 -9.72 -8.85
N ARG A 70 14.70 -8.89 -9.83
CA ARG A 70 15.21 -7.53 -10.02
C ARG A 70 14.59 -6.59 -9.00
N MET A 71 15.36 -5.59 -8.53
CA MET A 71 14.87 -4.62 -7.55
C MET A 71 13.65 -3.82 -8.04
N SER A 72 13.56 -3.56 -9.34
CA SER A 72 12.40 -2.90 -9.94
C SER A 72 11.12 -3.72 -9.78
N SER A 73 11.18 -5.04 -9.91
CA SER A 73 10.02 -5.93 -9.77
C SER A 73 9.50 -5.95 -8.33
N TRP A 74 10.38 -5.85 -7.35
CA TRP A 74 9.97 -5.72 -5.94
C TRP A 74 9.33 -4.38 -5.64
N LEU A 75 9.77 -3.29 -6.29
CA LEU A 75 9.12 -2.00 -6.18
C LEU A 75 7.75 -2.00 -6.87
N GLU A 76 7.63 -2.61 -8.06
CA GLU A 76 6.33 -2.83 -8.74
C GLU A 76 5.38 -3.62 -7.85
N PHE A 77 5.88 -4.70 -7.23
CA PHE A 77 5.12 -5.52 -6.30
C PHE A 77 4.67 -4.72 -5.07
N HIS A 78 5.57 -3.97 -4.43
CA HIS A 78 5.25 -3.07 -3.30
C HIS A 78 4.16 -2.06 -3.66
N ILE A 79 4.25 -1.41 -4.84
CA ILE A 79 3.21 -0.47 -5.29
C ILE A 79 1.88 -1.21 -5.51
N PHE A 80 1.90 -2.38 -6.13
CA PHE A 80 0.69 -3.16 -6.38
C PHE A 80 0.01 -3.58 -5.07
N THR A 81 0.74 -4.23 -4.16
CA THR A 81 0.18 -4.67 -2.87
C THR A 81 -0.20 -3.49 -1.98
N GLY A 82 0.54 -2.38 -2.07
CA GLY A 82 0.29 -1.13 -1.36
C GLY A 82 -0.90 -0.33 -1.89
N LEU A 83 -1.50 -0.74 -3.01
CA LEU A 83 -2.76 -0.19 -3.51
C LEU A 83 -3.93 -1.16 -3.30
N VAL A 84 -3.73 -2.44 -3.68
CA VAL A 84 -4.79 -3.45 -3.59
C VAL A 84 -5.13 -3.79 -2.13
N GLY A 85 -4.13 -3.92 -1.26
CA GLY A 85 -4.36 -4.21 0.16
C GLY A 85 -5.21 -3.14 0.86
N PRO A 86 -4.80 -1.86 0.84
CA PRO A 86 -5.60 -0.74 1.35
C PRO A 86 -7.00 -0.64 0.75
N PHE A 87 -7.15 -0.93 -0.54
CA PHE A 87 -8.46 -0.93 -1.20
C PHE A 87 -9.39 -2.00 -0.62
N MET A 88 -8.90 -3.23 -0.40
CA MET A 88 -9.68 -4.29 0.25
C MET A 88 -9.99 -3.95 1.72
N ALA A 89 -9.04 -3.35 2.44
CA ALA A 89 -9.24 -2.87 3.81
C ALA A 89 -10.31 -1.77 3.89
N LEU A 90 -10.40 -0.89 2.88
CA LEU A 90 -11.47 0.11 2.79
C LEU A 90 -12.84 -0.57 2.64
N LEU A 91 -12.97 -1.56 1.76
CA LEU A 91 -14.24 -2.29 1.56
C LEU A 91 -14.67 -3.09 2.80
N HIS A 92 -13.70 -3.59 3.57
CA HIS A 92 -13.96 -4.25 4.86
C HIS A 92 -14.71 -3.36 5.86
N THR A 93 -14.51 -2.03 5.81
CA THR A 93 -15.19 -1.09 6.74
C THR A 93 -16.71 -1.06 6.61
N SER A 94 -17.27 -1.65 5.54
CA SER A 94 -18.72 -1.58 5.25
C SER A 94 -19.24 -0.14 5.21
N TRP A 95 -18.39 0.82 4.82
CA TRP A 95 -18.68 2.26 4.79
C TRP A 95 -18.99 2.88 6.17
N LYS A 96 -18.51 2.25 7.26
CA LYS A 96 -18.66 2.74 8.64
C LYS A 96 -17.31 3.24 9.16
N PHE A 97 -17.24 4.54 9.45
CA PHE A 97 -15.99 5.22 9.85
C PHE A 97 -16.09 5.77 11.28
N ASN A 98 -16.14 4.87 12.27
CA ASN A 98 -16.25 5.24 13.68
C ASN A 98 -15.11 4.66 14.53
N GLY A 99 -14.79 5.36 15.63
CA GLY A 99 -13.80 4.92 16.62
C GLY A 99 -12.42 4.61 16.01
N LEU A 100 -11.77 3.57 16.55
CA LEU A 100 -10.44 3.14 16.12
C LEU A 100 -10.40 2.71 14.65
N ALA A 101 -11.45 2.02 14.17
CA ALA A 101 -11.53 1.57 12.77
C ALA A 101 -11.57 2.75 11.79
N GLY A 102 -12.30 3.82 12.13
CA GLY A 102 -12.30 5.07 11.37
C GLY A 102 -10.91 5.72 11.32
N ALA A 103 -10.20 5.79 12.44
CA ALA A 103 -8.85 6.33 12.50
C ALA A 103 -7.85 5.52 11.66
N ILE A 104 -7.92 4.18 11.70
CA ILE A 104 -7.10 3.29 10.86
C ILE A 104 -7.39 3.53 9.38
N THR A 105 -8.66 3.71 9.01
CA THR A 105 -9.04 4.01 7.62
C THR A 105 -8.45 5.34 7.17
N LEU A 106 -8.47 6.37 8.02
CA LEU A 106 -7.83 7.65 7.73
C LEU A 106 -6.33 7.49 7.48
N PHE A 107 -5.61 6.80 8.36
CA PHE A 107 -4.18 6.52 8.16
C PHE A 107 -3.91 5.70 6.90
N THR A 108 -4.82 4.78 6.55
CA THR A 108 -4.77 3.98 5.33
C THR A 108 -4.87 4.88 4.07
N VAL A 109 -5.77 5.86 4.07
CA VAL A 109 -5.87 6.84 2.97
C VAL A 109 -4.61 7.70 2.90
N VAL A 110 -4.13 8.20 4.04
CA VAL A 110 -2.94 9.06 4.12
C VAL A 110 -1.69 8.32 3.62
N ILE A 111 -1.49 7.04 3.98
CA ILE A 111 -0.32 6.28 3.51
C ILE A 111 -0.37 6.04 2.00
N VAL A 112 -1.55 5.78 1.43
CA VAL A 112 -1.70 5.59 -0.02
C VAL A 112 -1.39 6.89 -0.77
N ILE A 113 -1.92 8.03 -0.32
CA ILE A 113 -1.60 9.36 -0.89
C ILE A 113 -0.09 9.62 -0.81
N SER A 114 0.51 9.37 0.36
CA SER A 114 1.95 9.50 0.55
C SER A 114 2.75 8.58 -0.40
N GLY A 115 2.27 7.36 -0.66
CA GLY A 115 2.86 6.43 -1.63
C GLY A 115 2.85 6.98 -3.07
N PHE A 116 1.75 7.60 -3.49
CA PHE A 116 1.68 8.28 -4.79
C PHE A 116 2.68 9.45 -4.90
N VAL A 117 2.85 10.24 -3.83
CA VAL A 117 3.87 11.29 -3.77
C VAL A 117 5.28 10.70 -3.95
N GLY A 118 5.60 9.61 -3.26
CA GLY A 118 6.88 8.91 -3.39
C GLY A 118 7.13 8.41 -4.82
N ARG A 119 6.11 7.80 -5.46
CA ARG A 119 6.20 7.36 -6.86
C ARG A 119 6.38 8.53 -7.82
N TYR A 120 5.68 9.64 -7.60
CA TYR A 120 5.83 10.85 -8.41
C TYR A 120 7.27 11.38 -8.36
N ILE A 121 7.85 11.48 -7.15
CA ILE A 121 9.25 11.90 -6.98
C ILE A 121 10.21 10.91 -7.66
N TYR A 122 10.00 9.60 -7.48
CA TYR A 122 10.88 8.56 -8.03
C TYR A 122 10.89 8.52 -9.57
N THR A 123 9.73 8.72 -10.21
CA THR A 123 9.60 8.69 -11.68
C THR A 123 10.13 9.96 -12.35
N ARG A 124 10.33 11.04 -11.60
CA ARG A 124 10.92 12.30 -12.07
C ARG A 124 12.45 12.31 -12.01
N VAL A 125 13.10 11.27 -11.48
CA VAL A 125 14.56 11.13 -11.53
C VAL A 125 14.99 10.98 -12.98
N PRO A 126 15.74 11.94 -13.56
CA PRO A 126 16.34 11.77 -14.87
C PRO A 126 17.36 10.65 -14.75
N ARG A 127 17.13 9.52 -15.41
CA ARG A 127 18.18 8.52 -15.60
C ARG A 127 18.82 8.82 -16.94
N THR A 128 20.12 9.03 -16.91
CA THR A 128 21.03 8.92 -18.05
C THR A 128 20.60 7.72 -18.89
N LEU A 129 20.00 7.98 -20.03
CA LEU A 129 19.98 7.03 -21.12
C LEU A 129 21.45 6.72 -21.43
N GLU A 130 21.75 5.43 -21.60
CA GLU A 130 23.05 4.93 -22.04
C GLU A 130 23.65 5.82 -23.14
N GLY A 131 24.82 6.41 -22.88
CA GLY A 131 25.74 6.82 -23.95
C GLY A 131 25.72 8.28 -24.41
N THR A 132 25.14 9.23 -23.68
CA THR A 132 25.47 10.64 -23.91
C THR A 132 25.80 11.29 -22.57
N GLU A 133 27.08 11.60 -22.41
CA GLU A 133 27.62 12.39 -21.31
C GLU A 133 26.68 13.56 -21.06
N ILE A 134 26.06 13.60 -19.87
CA ILE A 134 25.37 14.83 -19.48
C ILE A 134 26.46 15.84 -19.17
N GLU A 135 26.74 16.66 -20.15
CA GLU A 135 27.46 17.91 -20.00
C GLU A 135 26.71 18.74 -18.93
N GLY A 136 27.32 18.92 -17.77
CA GLY A 136 26.92 19.98 -16.83
C GLY A 136 26.53 19.55 -15.40
N THR A 137 26.99 20.40 -14.48
CA THR A 137 26.66 20.49 -13.04
C THR A 137 25.15 20.42 -12.70
N LEU A 138 24.28 20.67 -13.69
CA LEU A 138 22.81 20.64 -13.58
C LEU A 138 22.26 19.23 -13.30
N SER A 139 22.86 18.18 -13.86
CA SER A 139 22.42 16.78 -13.62
C SER A 139 22.69 16.33 -12.18
N GLU A 140 23.86 16.67 -11.66
CA GLU A 140 24.24 16.41 -10.27
C GLU A 140 23.36 17.19 -9.28
N ALA A 141 23.01 18.44 -9.62
CA ALA A 141 22.08 19.23 -8.81
C ALA A 141 20.68 18.59 -8.76
N ALA A 142 20.15 18.13 -9.90
CA ALA A 142 18.86 17.45 -9.98
C ALA A 142 18.85 16.12 -9.19
N LEU A 143 19.90 15.29 -9.32
CA LEU A 143 20.05 14.05 -8.56
C LEU A 143 20.12 14.31 -7.05
N ARG A 144 20.87 15.35 -6.61
CA ARG A 144 20.92 15.77 -5.20
C ARG A 144 19.55 16.22 -4.70
N GLN A 145 18.81 17.00 -5.50
CA GLN A 145 17.47 17.44 -5.15
C GLN A 145 16.53 16.24 -5.00
N THR A 146 16.52 15.29 -5.95
CA THR A 146 15.65 14.12 -5.81
C THR A 146 16.03 13.25 -4.61
N ARG A 147 17.33 13.07 -4.32
CA ARG A 147 17.77 12.37 -3.10
C ARG A 147 17.26 13.05 -1.83
N ARG A 148 17.30 14.39 -1.76
CA ARG A 148 16.74 15.17 -0.64
C ARG A 148 15.24 14.97 -0.50
N LEU A 149 14.49 15.11 -1.60
CA LEU A 149 13.04 14.92 -1.61
C LEU A 149 12.66 13.49 -1.21
N MET A 150 13.39 12.49 -1.72
CA MET A 150 13.19 11.10 -1.32
C MET A 150 13.52 10.89 0.16
N ALA A 151 14.58 11.50 0.70
CA ALA A 151 14.91 11.40 2.12
C ALA A 151 13.80 12.00 3.00
N LEU A 152 13.33 13.21 2.67
CA LEU A 152 12.21 13.86 3.36
C LEU A 152 10.93 13.02 3.30
N TRP A 153 10.62 12.47 2.13
CA TRP A 153 9.48 11.59 1.94
C TRP A 153 9.57 10.35 2.84
N HIS A 154 10.73 9.67 2.93
CA HIS A 154 10.88 8.51 3.81
C HIS A 154 10.66 8.86 5.29
N THR A 155 11.13 10.03 5.74
CA THR A 155 10.92 10.51 7.12
C THR A 155 9.44 10.70 7.47
N ILE A 156 8.58 10.93 6.48
CA ILE A 156 7.13 11.08 6.68
C ILE A 156 6.41 9.75 6.44
N HIS A 157 6.71 9.07 5.34
CA HIS A 157 6.01 7.86 4.91
C HIS A 157 6.18 6.69 5.89
N ILE A 158 7.39 6.47 6.40
CA ILE A 158 7.68 5.33 7.28
C ILE A 158 6.94 5.48 8.63
N PRO A 159 7.00 6.61 9.36
CA PRO A 159 6.24 6.75 10.61
C PRO A 159 4.73 6.60 10.44
N ILE A 160 4.16 7.08 9.33
CA ILE A 160 2.73 6.88 9.02
C ILE A 160 2.43 5.39 8.87
N GLY A 161 3.28 4.66 8.14
CA GLY A 161 3.15 3.21 7.99
C GLY A 161 3.23 2.50 9.34
N MET A 162 4.22 2.84 10.17
CA MET A 162 4.38 2.27 11.51
C MET A 162 3.14 2.53 12.38
N ALA A 163 2.63 3.75 12.42
CA ALA A 163 1.42 4.11 13.18
C ALA A 163 0.19 3.33 12.68
N LEU A 164 0.04 3.21 11.36
CA LEU A 164 -1.03 2.43 10.75
C LEU A 164 -0.99 0.95 11.15
N PHE A 165 0.18 0.31 11.06
CA PHE A 165 0.32 -1.11 11.42
C PHE A 165 0.12 -1.35 12.91
N VAL A 166 0.66 -0.48 13.78
CA VAL A 166 0.42 -0.57 15.22
C VAL A 166 -1.08 -0.48 15.51
N ALA A 167 -1.78 0.50 14.94
CA ALA A 167 -3.22 0.64 15.12
C ALA A 167 -3.99 -0.56 14.57
N ALA A 168 -3.60 -1.10 13.41
CA ALA A 168 -4.20 -2.31 12.83
C ALA A 168 -4.01 -3.55 13.72
N PHE A 169 -2.82 -3.76 14.30
CA PHE A 169 -2.59 -4.85 15.25
C PHE A 169 -3.44 -4.69 16.52
N VAL A 170 -3.56 -3.48 17.06
CA VAL A 170 -4.44 -3.20 18.20
C VAL A 170 -5.90 -3.48 17.85
N HIS A 171 -6.36 -3.08 16.66
CA HIS A 171 -7.71 -3.33 16.20
C HIS A 171 -8.01 -4.83 16.04
N ILE A 172 -7.11 -5.59 15.41
CA ILE A 172 -7.24 -7.05 15.25
C ILE A 172 -7.22 -7.73 16.62
N GLY A 173 -6.30 -7.36 17.50
CA GLY A 173 -6.19 -7.90 18.84
C GLY A 173 -7.45 -7.64 19.68
N ALA A 174 -7.98 -6.42 19.64
CA ALA A 174 -9.23 -6.08 20.29
C ALA A 174 -10.39 -6.90 19.70
N ALA A 175 -10.52 -6.97 18.38
CA ALA A 175 -11.58 -7.75 17.73
C ALA A 175 -11.55 -9.23 18.13
N LEU A 176 -10.36 -9.85 18.17
CA LEU A 176 -10.20 -11.23 18.63
C LEU A 176 -10.51 -11.40 20.12
N TYR A 177 -10.08 -10.46 20.96
CA TYR A 177 -10.35 -10.49 22.39
C TYR A 177 -11.86 -10.43 22.68
N TYR A 178 -12.56 -9.45 22.10
CA TYR A 178 -14.01 -9.31 22.26
C TYR A 178 -14.77 -10.51 21.67
N ALA A 179 -14.33 -11.05 20.53
CA ALA A 179 -14.95 -12.22 19.92
C ALA A 179 -14.76 -13.53 20.71
N THR A 180 -13.73 -13.61 21.56
CA THR A 180 -13.38 -14.84 22.29
C THR A 180 -13.87 -14.82 23.74
N PHE A 181 -13.73 -13.69 24.43
CA PHE A 181 -13.93 -13.61 25.89
C PHE A 181 -15.22 -12.89 26.31
N LEU A 182 -15.86 -12.16 25.40
CA LEU A 182 -17.06 -11.35 25.69
C LEU A 182 -18.27 -11.80 24.87
N LYS A 183 -18.22 -13.02 24.31
CA LYS A 183 -19.37 -13.74 23.78
C LYS A 183 -20.09 -14.50 24.88
#